data_AF-A0A2E1I5G0-F1
#
_entry.id   AF-A0A2E1I5G0-F1
#
_cell.length_a   1.000
_cell.length_b   1.000
_cell.length_c   1.000
_cell.angle_alpha   90.00
_cell.angle_beta   90.00
_cell.angle_gamma   90.00
#
_symmetry.space_group_name_H-M   'P 1'
#
loop_
_entity.id
_entity.type
_entity.pdbx_description
1 polymer ?
#
loop_
_entity_poly.entity_id
_entity_poly.type
_entity_poly.pdbx_seq_one_letter_code
_entity_poly.pdbx_strand_id
1 'polypeptide(L)'
;MSELENFKNKLLYRSSYRGTKEMDILLSNFVKLYINKFNKNQLLDLEKLLNTEDEIIYNYYQNNILHKDLKPNKILELFKNFKV
;
A
#
# COMPACT_ATOMS: atom_id res chain seq x y z
N MET A 1 11.53 -17.48 11.57
CA MET A 1 10.66 -16.38 11.10
C MET A 1 9.35 -17.00 10.61
N SER A 2 8.18 -16.50 11.01
CA SER A 2 6.89 -17.11 10.63
C SER A 2 6.51 -16.75 9.18
N GLU A 3 5.63 -17.53 8.56
CA GLU A 3 5.09 -17.21 7.22
C GLU A 3 4.46 -15.81 7.18
N LEU A 4 3.75 -15.44 8.24
CA LEU A 4 3.14 -14.11 8.36
C LEU A 4 4.19 -13.00 8.44
N GLU A 5 5.26 -13.22 9.20
CA GLU A 5 6.34 -12.22 9.33
C GLU A 5 7.12 -12.07 8.01
N ASN A 6 7.37 -13.19 7.32
CA ASN A 6 7.97 -13.16 5.98
C ASN A 6 7.09 -12.37 4.99
N PHE A 7 5.77 -12.56 5.07
CA PHE A 7 4.84 -11.81 4.23
C PHE A 7 4.88 -10.32 4.54
N LYS A 8 4.88 -9.93 5.81
CA LYS A 8 5.01 -8.52 6.21
C LYS A 8 6.32 -7.91 5.72
N ASN A 9 7.44 -8.62 5.86
CA ASN A 9 8.74 -8.16 5.38
C ASN A 9 8.76 -7.94 3.86
N LYS A 10 8.10 -8.82 3.08
CA LYS A 10 7.90 -8.62 1.64
C LYS A 10 7.13 -7.33 1.34
N LEU A 11 6.08 -7.03 2.09
CA LEU A 11 5.28 -5.81 1.90
C LEU A 11 6.07 -4.54 2.28
N LEU A 12 6.84 -4.57 3.37
CA LEU A 12 7.72 -3.46 3.76
C LEU A 12 8.75 -3.16 2.67
N TYR A 13 9.41 -4.20 2.16
CA TYR A 13 10.37 -4.05 1.06
C TYR A 13 9.72 -3.44 -0.18
N ARG A 14 8.58 -4.00 -0.64
CA ARG A 14 7.85 -3.47 -1.80
C ARG A 14 7.33 -2.04 -1.61
N SER A 15 7.06 -1.62 -0.38
CA SER A 15 6.62 -0.25 -0.11
C SER A 15 7.75 0.79 -0.12
N SER A 16 9.00 0.34 0.01
CA SER A 16 10.20 1.19 0.14
C SER A 16 11.11 1.17 -1.09
N TYR A 17 10.68 0.52 -2.17
CA TYR A 17 11.44 0.42 -3.42
C TYR A 17 10.52 0.67 -4.63
N ARG A 18 10.25 1.95 -4.87
CA ARG A 18 9.30 2.51 -5.84
C ARG A 18 10.02 3.26 -6.95
N GLY A 19 9.28 3.60 -8.00
CA GLY A 19 9.83 4.31 -9.16
C GLY A 19 10.24 5.76 -8.84
N THR A 20 9.69 6.35 -7.78
CA THR A 20 9.99 7.73 -7.37
C THR A 20 10.19 7.84 -5.85
N LYS A 21 11.02 8.79 -5.43
CA LYS A 21 11.26 9.09 -4.00
C LYS A 21 9.99 9.50 -3.27
N GLU A 22 9.09 10.21 -3.93
CA GLU A 22 7.81 10.65 -3.36
C GLU A 22 6.92 9.45 -3.03
N MET A 23 6.81 8.50 -3.98
CA MET A 23 6.04 7.27 -3.77
C MET A 23 6.69 6.36 -2.73
N ASP A 24 8.02 6.29 -2.68
CA ASP A 24 8.75 5.60 -1.62
C ASP A 24 8.39 6.14 -0.24
N ILE A 25 8.45 7.46 -0.06
CA ILE A 25 8.15 8.10 1.23
C ILE A 25 6.68 7.86 1.59
N LEU A 26 5.76 8.10 0.65
CA LEU A 26 4.33 7.95 0.86
C LEU A 26 3.94 6.52 1.26
N LEU A 27 4.33 5.53 0.45
CA LEU A 27 3.94 4.15 0.67
C LEU A 27 4.70 3.51 1.83
N SER A 28 5.99 3.78 2.00
CA SER A 28 6.73 3.22 3.13
C SER A 28 6.23 3.73 4.48
N ASN A 29 5.88 5.02 4.59
CA ASN A 29 5.30 5.57 5.81
C ASN A 29 3.91 4.98 6.10
N PHE A 30 3.06 4.89 5.08
CA PHE A 30 1.75 4.24 5.22
C PHE A 30 1.89 2.79 5.69
N VAL A 31 2.71 1.99 5.02
CA VAL A 31 2.85 0.57 5.34
C VAL A 31 3.44 0.38 6.74
N LYS A 32 4.51 1.10 7.11
CA LYS A 32 5.10 1.02 8.46
C LYS A 32 4.08 1.32 9.56
N LEU A 33 3.18 2.29 9.33
CA LEU A 33 2.17 2.68 10.32
C LEU A 33 1.08 1.62 10.53
N TYR A 34 0.70 0.88 9.49
CA TYR A 34 -0.47 0.01 9.52
C TYR A 34 -0.19 -1.50 9.45
N ILE A 35 1.00 -1.93 9.00
CA ILE A 35 1.29 -3.34 8.70
C ILE A 35 1.08 -4.28 9.90
N ASN A 36 1.33 -3.80 11.12
CA ASN A 36 1.13 -4.57 12.34
C ASN A 36 -0.31 -4.54 12.87
N LYS A 37 -1.16 -3.68 12.31
CA LYS A 37 -2.59 -3.55 12.64
C LYS A 37 -3.49 -4.34 11.70
N PHE A 38 -2.96 -4.78 10.56
CA PHE A 38 -3.73 -5.48 9.53
C PHE A 38 -3.82 -6.98 9.78
N ASN A 39 -5.01 -7.52 9.59
CA ASN A 39 -5.24 -8.96 9.52
C ASN A 39 -4.78 -9.53 8.17
N LYS A 40 -4.83 -10.86 8.01
CA LYS A 40 -4.36 -11.54 6.79
C LYS A 40 -5.04 -11.03 5.50
N ASN A 41 -6.36 -10.82 5.52
CA ASN A 41 -7.09 -10.34 4.34
C ASN A 41 -6.70 -8.91 3.98
N GLN A 42 -6.54 -8.05 4.99
CA GLN A 42 -6.06 -6.68 4.82
C GLN A 42 -4.62 -6.61 4.29
N LEU A 43 -3.75 -7.54 4.72
CA LEU A 43 -2.40 -7.65 4.16
C LEU A 43 -2.40 -8.11 2.70
N LEU A 44 -3.34 -8.97 2.30
CA LEU A 44 -3.51 -9.34 0.88
C LEU A 44 -4.04 -8.18 0.04
N ASP A 45 -4.95 -7.37 0.57
CA ASP A 45 -5.42 -6.16 -0.11
C ASP A 45 -4.31 -5.10 -0.20
N LEU A 46 -3.46 -5.00 0.83
CA LEU A 46 -2.25 -4.18 0.77
C LEU A 46 -1.27 -4.68 -0.29
N GLU A 47 -1.09 -6.00 -0.43
CA GLU A 47 -0.26 -6.55 -1.50
C GLU A 47 -0.76 -6.17 -2.89
N LYS A 48 -2.07 -6.22 -3.13
CA LYS A 48 -2.67 -5.78 -4.40
C LYS A 48 -2.40 -4.31 -4.68
N LEU A 49 -2.56 -3.45 -3.68
CA LEU A 49 -2.19 -2.03 -3.79
C LEU A 49 -0.71 -1.88 -4.16
N LEU A 50 0.18 -2.56 -3.44
CA LEU A 50 1.63 -2.46 -3.67
C LEU A 50 2.08 -3.07 -5.01
N ASN A 51 1.27 -3.93 -5.64
CA ASN A 51 1.53 -4.47 -6.97
C ASN A 51 0.96 -3.61 -8.10
N THR A 52 0.25 -2.54 -7.77
CA THR A 52 -0.27 -1.57 -8.74
C THR A 52 0.83 -0.57 -9.11
N GLU A 53 0.78 -0.04 -10.33
CA GLU A 53 1.71 0.96 -10.82
C GLU A 53 1.60 2.27 -10.04
N ASP A 54 2.75 2.92 -9.82
CA ASP A 54 2.86 4.13 -9.01
C ASP A 54 1.97 5.27 -9.54
N GLU A 55 1.83 5.41 -10.86
CA GLU A 55 0.95 6.42 -11.50
C GLU A 55 -0.52 6.20 -11.10
N ILE A 56 -1.00 4.95 -11.13
CA ILE A 56 -2.37 4.61 -10.75
C ILE A 56 -2.61 4.89 -9.26
N ILE A 57 -1.67 4.49 -8.41
CA ILE A 57 -1.75 4.73 -6.96
C ILE A 57 -1.78 6.24 -6.67
N TYR A 58 -0.89 7.00 -7.31
CA TYR A 58 -0.78 8.44 -7.11
C TYR A 58 -2.02 9.18 -7.60
N ASN A 59 -2.57 8.80 -8.76
CA ASN A 59 -3.82 9.36 -9.27
C ASN A 59 -5.00 9.09 -8.33
N TYR A 60 -5.08 7.89 -7.75
CA TYR A 60 -6.08 7.60 -6.73
C TYR A 60 -5.89 8.45 -5.47
N TYR A 61 -4.65 8.59 -4.99
CA TYR A 61 -4.34 9.38 -3.80
C TYR A 61 -4.69 10.87 -3.95
N GLN A 62 -4.33 11.48 -5.08
CA GLN A 62 -4.54 12.91 -5.34
C GLN A 62 -5.97 13.23 -5.79
N ASN A 63 -6.49 12.45 -6.74
CA ASN A 63 -7.70 12.80 -7.47
C ASN A 63 -8.89 11.90 -7.14
N ASN A 64 -8.71 10.88 -6.29
CA ASN A 64 -9.74 9.88 -5.98
C ASN A 64 -10.28 9.15 -7.23
N ILE A 65 -9.44 9.01 -8.26
CA ILE A 65 -9.79 8.28 -9.48
C ILE A 65 -9.55 6.80 -9.25
N LEU A 66 -10.62 6.02 -9.25
CA LEU A 66 -10.54 4.57 -9.11
C LEU A 66 -10.25 3.93 -10.46
N HIS A 67 -9.05 3.38 -10.63
CA HIS A 67 -8.69 2.59 -11.81
C HIS A 67 -9.26 1.18 -11.74
N LYS A 68 -9.49 0.54 -12.90
CA LYS A 68 -10.01 -0.85 -12.98
C LYS A 68 -9.17 -1.87 -12.19
N ASP A 69 -7.88 -1.58 -12.01
CA ASP A 69 -6.94 -2.45 -11.29
C ASP A 69 -6.98 -2.23 -9.77
N LEU A 70 -7.64 -1.17 -9.30
CA LEU A 70 -7.88 -0.89 -7.90
C LEU A 70 -9.31 -1.30 -7.53
N LYS A 71 -9.44 -2.34 -6.70
CA LYS A 71 -10.74 -2.74 -6.15
C LYS A 71 -10.99 -2.03 -4.82
N PRO A 72 -12.13 -1.33 -4.65
CA PRO A 72 -12.49 -0.69 -3.39
C PRO A 72 -12.37 -1.65 -2.21
N ASN A 73 -11.62 -1.22 -1.20
CA ASN A 73 -11.42 -1.96 0.03
C ASN A 73 -10.97 -0.98 1.13
N LYS A 74 -10.94 -1.48 2.36
CA LYS A 74 -10.54 -0.69 3.53
C LYS A 74 -9.11 -0.14 3.43
N ILE A 75 -8.20 -0.80 2.72
CA ILE A 75 -6.83 -0.31 2.52
C ILE A 75 -6.82 0.93 1.64
N LEU A 76 -7.59 0.94 0.55
CA LEU A 76 -7.72 2.12 -0.32
C LEU A 76 -8.38 3.30 0.41
N GLU A 77 -9.39 3.04 1.24
CA GLU A 77 -10.02 4.09 2.04
C GLU A 77 -9.05 4.70 3.07
N LEU A 78 -8.27 3.84 3.75
CA LEU A 78 -7.25 4.31 4.70
C LEU A 78 -6.11 5.05 4.00
N PHE A 79 -5.66 4.54 2.85
CA PHE A 79 -4.57 5.13 2.08
C PHE A 79 -4.94 6.52 1.56
N LYS A 80 -6.17 6.68 1.05
CA LYS A 80 -6.68 7.98 0.59
C LYS A 80 -6.65 9.05 1.69
N ASN A 81 -6.98 8.67 2.92
CA ASN A 81 -7.04 9.61 4.05
C ASN A 81 -5.70 9.76 4.78
N PHE A 82 -4.68 9.00 4.38
CA PHE A 82 -3.35 9.10 4.93
C PHE A 82 -2.68 10.40 4.48
N LYS A 83 -1.91 11.01 5.37
CA LYS A 83 -1.08 12.19 5.08
C LYS A 83 0.31 11.92 5.65
N VAL A 84 1.33 12.16 4.82
CA VAL A 84 2.74 12.12 5.22
C VAL A 84 3.08 13.31 6.10
#